data_AF-A0A0G8AYI0-F1
#
_entry.id   AF-A0A0G8AYI0-F1
#
_cell.length_a   1.000
_cell.length_b   1.000
_cell.length_c   1.000
_cell.angle_alpha   90.00
_cell.angle_beta   90.00
_cell.angle_gamma   90.00
#
_symmetry.space_group_name_H-M   'P 1'
#
loop_
_entity.id
_entity.type
_entity.pdbx_description
1 polymer ?
#
loop_
_entity_poly.entity_id
_entity_poly.type
_entity_poly.pdbx_seq_one_letter_code
_entity_poly.pdbx_strand_id
1 'polypeptide(L)'
;MIGGTEIPAGEYSVFVELDQGDWTLILSTHEAKESGRAPGDGLWGSYNYTPDKDVVRAAMMVEDVGFSIDQFTISFFDVTETGGTLAMAWESTMATIPFTVVQ
;
A
#
# COMPACT_ATOMS: atom_id res chain seq x y z
N MET A 1 1.98 12.39 -4.43
CA MET A 1 3.37 11.90 -4.35
C MET A 1 3.51 10.99 -3.14
N ILE A 2 4.20 9.86 -3.30
CA ILE A 2 4.53 8.90 -2.24
C ILE A 2 5.99 8.52 -2.45
N GLY A 3 6.80 8.49 -1.38
CA GLY A 3 8.22 8.12 -1.48
C GLY A 3 9.02 8.94 -2.51
N GLY A 4 8.67 10.22 -2.69
CA GLY A 4 9.30 11.08 -3.70
C GLY A 4 8.86 10.87 -5.15
N THR A 5 7.94 9.93 -5.41
CA THR A 5 7.42 9.64 -6.76
C THR A 5 6.05 10.28 -6.96
N GLU A 6 5.89 11.08 -8.02
CA GLU A 6 4.58 11.57 -8.46
C GLU A 6 3.79 10.43 -9.10
N ILE A 7 2.54 10.27 -8.69
CA ILE A 7 1.69 9.15 -9.11
C ILE A 7 0.46 9.77 -9.78
N PRO A 8 0.23 9.50 -11.08
CA PRO A 8 -0.95 9.99 -11.77
C PRO A 8 -2.24 9.53 -11.10
N ALA A 9 -3.29 10.33 -11.18
CA ALA A 9 -4.62 9.91 -10.73
C ALA A 9 -5.07 8.66 -11.50
N GLY A 10 -5.58 7.65 -10.80
CA GLY A 10 -5.97 6.38 -11.39
C GLY A 10 -6.28 5.32 -10.33
N GLU A 11 -6.51 4.10 -10.80
CA GLU A 11 -6.70 2.92 -9.97
C GLU A 11 -5.40 2.10 -9.92
N TYR A 12 -5.04 1.63 -8.73
CA TYR A 12 -3.82 0.87 -8.49
C TYR A 12 -4.09 -0.29 -7.56
N SER A 13 -3.43 -1.42 -7.82
CA SER A 13 -3.31 -2.50 -6.85
C SER A 13 -2.26 -2.14 -5.80
N VAL A 14 -2.62 -2.32 -4.53
CA VAL A 14 -1.76 -2.02 -3.38
C VAL A 14 -1.16 -3.31 -2.85
N PHE A 15 0.16 -3.33 -2.68
CA PHE A 15 0.90 -4.41 -2.04
C PHE A 15 1.82 -3.87 -0.96
N VAL A 16 2.17 -4.75 -0.02
CA VAL A 16 3.25 -4.51 0.91
C VAL A 16 4.22 -5.69 0.79
N GLU A 17 5.47 -5.40 0.46
CA GLU A 17 6.57 -6.35 0.59
C GLU A 17 7.05 -6.29 2.03
N LEU A 18 7.05 -7.45 2.69
CA LEU A 18 7.41 -7.60 4.10
C LEU A 18 8.83 -8.14 4.18
N ASP A 19 9.72 -7.40 4.85
CA ASP A 19 10.99 -7.89 5.35
C ASP A 19 11.05 -7.66 6.88
N GLN A 20 12.04 -8.23 7.57
CA GLN A 20 12.16 -8.15 9.02
C GLN A 20 12.38 -6.71 9.50
N GLY A 21 11.29 -6.04 9.88
CA GLY A 21 11.30 -4.64 10.33
C GLY A 21 11.25 -3.61 9.21
N ASP A 22 11.41 -4.03 7.95
CA ASP A 22 11.45 -3.15 6.78
C ASP A 22 10.27 -3.49 5.86
N TRP A 23 9.23 -2.66 5.86
CA TRP A 23 8.08 -2.82 4.98
C TRP A 23 8.18 -1.85 3.81
N THR A 24 7.89 -2.34 2.60
CA THR A 24 7.87 -1.52 1.39
C THR A 24 6.45 -1.48 0.83
N LEU A 25 5.86 -0.29 0.78
CA LEU A 25 4.62 -0.05 0.05
C LEU A 25 4.89 -0.12 -1.45
N ILE A 26 4.04 -0.84 -2.16
CA ILE A 26 4.08 -0.95 -3.62
C ILE A 26 2.71 -0.56 -4.17
N LEU A 27 2.69 0.36 -5.14
CA LEU A 27 1.51 0.61 -5.97
C LEU A 27 1.81 0.14 -7.38
N SER A 28 0.88 -0.61 -7.95
CA SER A 28 1.09 -1.34 -9.20
C SER A 28 -0.08 -1.20 -10.15
N THR A 29 0.20 -1.18 -11.46
CA THR A 29 -0.79 -1.06 -12.54
C THR A 29 -1.45 -2.40 -12.92
N HIS A 30 -1.21 -3.47 -12.16
CA HIS A 30 -1.96 -4.69 -12.36
C HIS A 30 -3.45 -4.48 -12.09
N GLU A 31 -4.27 -4.93 -13.02
CA GLU A 31 -5.73 -4.95 -12.88
C GLU A 31 -6.14 -6.03 -11.88
N ALA A 32 -7.10 -5.73 -11.01
CA ALA A 32 -7.70 -6.72 -10.12
C ALA A 32 -8.81 -7.51 -10.85
N LYS A 33 -8.91 -8.81 -10.57
CA LYS A 33 -10.03 -9.63 -11.06
C LYS A 33 -11.22 -9.47 -10.15
N GLU A 34 -12.40 -9.33 -10.74
CA GLU A 34 -13.68 -9.32 -9.99
C GLU A 34 -13.92 -10.65 -9.25
N SER A 35 -13.44 -11.76 -9.81
CA SER A 35 -13.50 -13.07 -9.18
C SER A 35 -12.33 -13.96 -9.60
N GLY A 36 -11.99 -14.95 -8.76
CA GLY A 36 -10.95 -15.94 -9.10
C GLY A 36 -11.25 -16.78 -10.34
N ARG A 37 -12.49 -16.73 -10.86
CA ARG A 37 -12.92 -17.43 -12.09
C ARG A 37 -13.08 -16.49 -13.29
N ALA A 38 -12.91 -15.18 -13.12
CA ALA A 38 -12.99 -14.23 -14.22
C ALA A 38 -11.91 -14.56 -15.28
N PRO A 39 -12.17 -14.35 -16.57
CA PRO A 39 -11.14 -14.50 -17.62
C PRO A 39 -10.05 -13.43 -17.48
N GLY A 40 -8.91 -13.66 -18.12
CA GLY A 40 -7.78 -12.72 -18.15
C GLY A 40 -6.76 -12.88 -17.02
N ASP A 41 -5.68 -12.10 -17.14
CA ASP A 41 -4.44 -12.24 -16.36
C ASP A 41 -4.32 -11.25 -15.19
N GLY A 42 -5.44 -10.62 -14.81
CA GLY A 42 -5.49 -9.76 -13.62
C GLY A 42 -5.15 -10.50 -12.32
N LEU A 43 -5.10 -9.76 -11.22
CA LEU A 43 -4.77 -10.25 -9.90
C LEU A 43 -5.96 -10.90 -9.20
N TRP A 44 -5.73 -12.04 -8.57
CA TRP A 44 -6.60 -12.63 -7.56
C TRP A 44 -5.74 -12.94 -6.32
N GLY A 45 -5.40 -11.90 -5.56
CA GLY A 45 -4.23 -11.93 -4.68
C GLY A 45 -2.93 -11.69 -5.47
N SER A 46 -1.81 -12.25 -5.04
CA SER A 46 -0.47 -11.98 -5.62
C SER A 46 -0.02 -12.93 -6.73
N TYR A 47 -0.83 -13.91 -7.15
CA TYR A 47 -0.38 -14.99 -8.06
C TYR A 47 0.19 -14.53 -9.40
N ASN A 48 -0.34 -13.45 -9.99
CA ASN A 48 0.10 -12.90 -11.28
C ASN A 48 0.93 -11.64 -11.12
N TYR A 49 1.41 -11.35 -9.90
CA TYR A 49 2.19 -10.14 -9.63
C TYR A 49 3.56 -10.22 -10.31
N THR A 50 3.95 -9.12 -10.96
CA THR A 50 5.22 -8.93 -11.64
C THR A 50 5.77 -7.51 -11.39
N PRO A 51 7.03 -7.35 -10.95
CA PRO A 51 7.53 -6.03 -10.52
C PRO A 51 7.65 -5.00 -11.65
N ASP A 52 7.61 -5.39 -12.93
CA ASP A 52 7.66 -4.48 -14.08
C ASP A 52 6.43 -3.57 -14.21
N LYS A 53 5.34 -3.88 -13.50
CA LYS A 53 4.13 -3.05 -13.43
C LYS A 53 4.06 -2.16 -12.19
N ASP A 54 5.09 -2.19 -11.34
CA ASP A 54 5.19 -1.31 -10.18
C ASP A 54 5.39 0.14 -10.63
N VAL A 55 4.61 1.04 -10.02
CA VAL A 55 4.70 2.49 -10.25
C VAL A 55 5.57 3.14 -9.19
N VAL A 56 5.45 2.66 -7.94
CA VAL A 56 6.26 3.12 -6.82
C VAL A 56 6.58 1.95 -5.90
N ARG A 57 7.78 1.99 -5.35
CA ARG A 57 8.22 1.19 -4.20
C ARG A 57 8.76 2.15 -3.18
N ALA A 58 8.15 2.24 -2.01
CA ALA A 58 8.50 3.22 -1.00
C ALA A 58 8.56 2.59 0.39
N ALA A 59 9.69 2.81 1.07
CA ALA A 59 9.87 2.34 2.44
C ALA A 59 8.83 2.98 3.37
N MET A 60 8.21 2.14 4.21
CA MET A 60 7.29 2.55 5.26
C MET A 60 8.06 2.69 6.58
N MET A 61 7.57 3.55 7.46
CA MET A 61 8.01 3.57 8.86
C MET A 61 7.23 2.52 9.63
N VAL A 62 7.93 1.54 10.20
CA VAL A 62 7.33 0.46 10.99
C VAL A 62 7.61 0.68 12.47
N GLU A 63 6.58 0.58 13.31
CA GLU A 63 6.69 0.72 14.75
C GLU A 63 5.83 -0.29 15.52
N ASP A 64 6.21 -0.55 16.77
CA ASP A 64 5.39 -1.29 17.73
C ASP A 64 4.50 -0.29 18.50
N VAL A 65 3.19 -0.50 18.46
CA VAL A 65 2.20 0.41 19.07
C VAL A 65 1.88 0.10 20.54
N GLY A 66 2.43 -0.98 21.10
CA GLY A 66 2.31 -1.34 22.52
C GLY A 66 0.97 -1.98 22.93
N PHE A 67 0.07 -2.27 22.00
CA PHE A 67 -1.19 -2.97 22.21
C PHE A 67 -1.59 -3.81 20.98
N SER A 68 -2.44 -4.82 21.17
CA SER A 68 -2.89 -5.70 20.09
C SER A 68 -4.03 -5.09 19.27
N ILE A 69 -3.90 -5.15 17.95
CA ILE A 69 -4.88 -4.81 16.94
C ILE A 69 -5.26 -6.10 16.20
N ASP A 70 -6.35 -6.75 16.62
CA ASP A 70 -6.71 -8.07 16.10
C ASP A 70 -7.20 -8.02 14.64
N GLN A 71 -7.83 -6.91 14.25
CA GLN A 71 -8.32 -6.69 12.89
C GLN A 71 -7.28 -5.95 12.06
N PHE A 72 -6.85 -6.54 10.94
CA PHE A 72 -6.03 -5.81 9.98
C PHE A 72 -6.75 -4.54 9.54
N THR A 73 -6.14 -3.39 9.83
CA THR A 73 -6.76 -2.07 9.69
C THR A 73 -5.94 -1.24 8.72
N ILE A 74 -6.61 -0.64 7.73
CA ILE A 74 -6.04 0.40 6.86
C ILE A 74 -6.75 1.71 7.18
N SER A 75 -5.98 2.78 7.42
CA SER A 75 -6.53 4.08 7.77
C SER A 75 -5.69 5.24 7.22
N PHE A 76 -6.26 6.43 7.24
CA PHE A 76 -5.58 7.68 6.91
C PHE A 76 -5.52 8.58 8.14
N PHE A 77 -4.31 9.00 8.51
CA PHE A 77 -4.04 9.91 9.62
C PHE A 77 -3.62 11.29 9.09
N ASP A 78 -3.70 12.30 9.96
CA ASP A 78 -3.21 13.66 9.73
C ASP A 78 -3.64 14.26 8.37
N VAL A 79 -4.87 13.97 7.96
CA VAL A 79 -5.39 14.37 6.65
C VAL A 79 -5.56 15.89 6.59
N THR A 80 -4.99 16.48 5.55
CA THR A 80 -5.08 17.90 5.20
C THR A 80 -5.49 18.05 3.72
N GLU A 81 -5.70 19.29 3.26
CA GLU A 81 -5.98 19.56 1.84
C GLU A 81 -4.82 19.16 0.91
N THR A 82 -3.59 19.04 1.43
CA THR A 82 -2.38 18.82 0.64
C THR A 82 -1.72 17.47 0.89
N GLY A 83 -2.30 16.61 1.73
CA GLY A 83 -1.71 15.30 2.04
C GLY A 83 -2.21 14.66 3.32
N GLY A 84 -1.50 13.63 3.76
CA GLY A 84 -1.76 12.91 4.99
C GLY A 84 -0.82 11.71 5.14
N THR A 85 -1.17 10.78 6.01
CA THR A 85 -0.40 9.56 6.25
C THR A 85 -1.28 8.35 6.04
N LEU A 86 -0.85 7.42 5.18
CA LEU A 86 -1.47 6.09 5.08
C LEU A 86 -0.88 5.21 6.19
N ALA A 87 -1.75 4.52 6.93
CA ALA A 87 -1.37 3.60 7.98
C ALA A 87 -1.99 2.21 7.75
N MET A 88 -1.21 1.16 7.99
CA MET A 88 -1.67 -0.23 8.01
C MET A 88 -1.22 -0.85 9.33
N ALA A 89 -2.13 -1.49 10.06
CA ALA A 89 -1.84 -2.00 11.39
C ALA A 89 -2.47 -3.37 11.65
N TRP A 90 -1.72 -4.24 12.34
CA TRP A 90 -2.16 -5.56 12.82
C TRP A 90 -1.24 -6.07 13.93
N GLU A 91 -1.82 -6.82 14.87
CA GLU A 91 -1.16 -7.21 16.11
C GLU A 91 -0.58 -5.97 16.82
N SER A 92 0.70 -5.94 17.18
CA SER A 92 1.35 -4.76 17.74
C SER A 92 2.08 -3.92 16.69
N THR A 93 2.03 -4.29 15.40
CA THR A 93 2.80 -3.63 14.34
C THR A 93 1.94 -2.62 13.59
N MET A 94 2.48 -1.41 13.40
CA MET A 94 1.91 -0.40 12.51
C MET A 94 2.96 0.08 11.52
N ALA A 95 2.61 0.07 10.24
CA ALA A 95 3.41 0.63 9.17
C ALA A 95 2.73 1.88 8.62
N THR A 96 3.48 2.97 8.52
CA THR A 96 2.98 4.27 8.06
C THR A 96 3.82 4.81 6.89
N ILE A 97 3.18 5.59 6.02
CA ILE A 97 3.86 6.30 4.95
C ILE A 97 3.15 7.61 4.61
N PRO A 98 3.87 8.74 4.58
CA PRO A 98 3.28 10.03 4.22
C PRO A 98 3.01 10.10 2.71
N PHE A 99 1.97 10.82 2.35
CA PHE A 99 1.67 11.20 0.97
C PHE A 99 1.31 12.68 0.89
N THR A 100 1.57 13.26 -0.28
CA THR A 100 1.09 14.60 -0.62
C THR A 100 0.19 14.56 -1.84
N VAL A 101 -0.79 15.45 -1.89
CA VAL A 101 -1.65 15.68 -3.05
C VAL A 101 -1.06 16.85 -3.83
N VAL A 102 -0.55 16.57 -5.02
CA VAL A 102 -0.11 17.60 -5.98
C VAL A 102 -1.34 18.09 -6.74
N GLN A 103 -1.50 19.42 -6.83
CA GLN A 103 -2.56 20.09 -7.59
C GLN A 103 -2.10 20.36 -9.02
#